data_AF-A0A959TQW0-F1
#
_entry.id   AF-A0A959TQW0-F1
#
_cell.length_a   1.000
_cell.length_b   1.000
_cell.length_c   1.000
_cell.angle_alpha   90.00
_cell.angle_beta   90.00
_cell.angle_gamma   90.00
#
_symmetry.space_group_name_H-M   'P 1'
#
loop_
_entity.id
_entity.type
_entity.pdbx_description
1 polymer ?
#
loop_
_entity_poly.entity_id
_entity_poly.type
_entity_poly.pdbx_seq_one_letter_code
_entity_poly.pdbx_strand_id
1 'polypeptide(L)' 'MKGPAMTLMVIVQVTVICITGYFFYRVLTTKPKPEPDSYSENDEEPR' A
#
# COMPACT_ATOMS: atom_id res chain seq x y z
N MET A 1 1.58 24.17 -31.97
CA MET A 1 1.49 22.74 -31.59
C MET A 1 1.86 22.57 -30.11
N LYS A 2 0.89 22.28 -29.24
CA LYS A 2 1.10 21.98 -27.80
C LYS A 2 0.43 20.65 -27.37
N GLY A 3 -0.24 19.97 -28.29
CA GLY A 3 -1.00 18.74 -28.05
C GLY A 3 -0.21 17.59 -27.41
N PRO A 4 0.97 17.20 -27.94
CA PRO A 4 1.64 16.00 -27.43
C PRO A 4 2.18 16.14 -26.01
N ALA A 5 2.63 17.33 -25.60
CA ALA A 5 3.13 17.58 -24.25
C ALA A 5 2.01 17.54 -23.20
N MET A 6 0.85 18.15 -23.49
CA MET A 6 -0.30 18.12 -22.57
C MET A 6 -0.88 16.71 -22.45
N THR A 7 -0.97 15.97 -23.55
CA THR A 7 -1.42 14.58 -23.53
C THR A 7 -0.52 13.70 -22.66
N LEU A 8 0.81 13.83 -22.80
CA LEU A 8 1.75 13.07 -21.97
C LEU A 8 1.63 13.42 -20.48
N MET A 9 1.49 14.71 -20.13
CA MET A 9 1.29 15.13 -18.74
C MET A 9 0.06 14.49 -18.11
N VAL A 10 -1.08 14.49 -18.80
CA VAL A 10 -2.32 13.90 -18.29
C VAL A 10 -2.20 12.38 -18.15
N ILE A 11 -1.58 11.70 -19.12
CA ILE A 11 -1.36 10.24 -19.05
C ILE A 11 -0.52 9.87 -17.82
N VAL A 12 0.57 10.60 -17.59
CA VAL A 12 1.45 10.35 -16.44
C VAL A 12 0.70 10.58 -15.12
N GLN A 13 -0.06 11.67 -15.02
CA GLN A 13 -0.85 11.97 -13.83
C GLN A 13 -1.87 10.87 -13.54
N VAL A 14 -2.66 10.47 -14.53
CA VAL A 14 -3.67 9.40 -14.37
C VAL A 14 -3.00 8.09 -13.98
N THR A 15 -1.86 7.76 -14.59
CA THR A 15 -1.12 6.53 -14.28
C THR A 15 -0.67 6.49 -12.82
N VAL A 16 -0.07 7.58 -12.33
CA VAL A 16 0.37 7.68 -10.92
C VAL A 16 -0.83 7.60 -9.97
N ILE A 17 -1.91 8.32 -10.26
CA ILE A 17 -3.14 8.28 -9.44
C ILE A 17 -3.70 6.86 -9.35
N CYS A 18 -3.79 6.14 -10.47
CA CYS A 18 -4.27 4.76 -10.49
C CYS A 18 -3.37 3.82 -9.67
N ILE A 19 -2.05 3.92 -9.82
CA ILE A 19 -1.10 3.09 -9.08
C ILE A 19 -1.18 3.38 -7.58
N THR A 20 -1.14 4.65 -7.18
CA THR A 20 -1.24 5.05 -5.77
C THR A 20 -2.58 4.64 -5.17
N GLY A 21 -3.69 4.87 -5.89
CA GLY A 21 -5.02 4.44 -5.48
C GLY A 21 -5.12 2.93 -5.28
N TYR A 22 -4.51 2.13 -6.16
CA TYR A 22 -4.47 0.68 -6.02
C TYR A 22 -3.74 0.22 -4.75
N PHE A 23 -2.56 0.80 -4.45
CA PHE A 23 -1.82 0.45 -3.24
C PHE A 23 -2.57 0.90 -1.98
N PHE A 24 -3.20 2.08 -2.00
CA PHE A 24 -3.98 2.55 -0.86
C PHE A 24 -5.19 1.66 -0.61
N TYR A 25 -5.93 1.31 -1.66
CA TYR A 25 -7.01 0.33 -1.58
C TYR A 25 -6.50 -0.97 -0.96
N ARG A 26 -5.41 -1.52 -1.52
CA ARG A 26 -4.81 -2.76 -1.02
C ARG A 26 -4.40 -2.66 0.44
N VAL A 27 -3.75 -1.58 0.88
CA VAL A 27 -3.34 -1.38 2.28
C VAL A 27 -4.56 -1.32 3.20
N LEU A 28 -5.59 -0.57 2.82
CA LEU A 28 -6.80 -0.39 3.64
C LEU A 28 -7.68 -1.64 3.71
N THR A 29 -7.68 -2.49 2.68
CA THR A 29 -8.52 -3.70 2.62
C THR A 29 -7.78 -4.99 2.95
N THR A 30 -6.44 -4.99 2.97
CA THR A 30 -5.68 -6.18 3.35
C THR A 30 -5.96 -6.46 4.82
N LYS A 31 -6.50 -7.65 5.11
CA LYS A 31 -6.75 -8.08 6.49
C LYS A 31 -5.43 -7.99 7.28
N PRO A 32 -5.46 -7.47 8.52
CA PRO A 32 -4.29 -7.51 9.38
C PRO A 32 -3.78 -8.94 9.43
N LYS A 33 -2.50 -9.14 9.08
CA LYS A 33 -1.87 -10.44 9.29
C LYS A 33 -1.88 -10.66 10.81
N PRO A 34 -2.43 -11.76 11.32
CA PRO A 34 -2.27 -12.07 12.74
C PRO A 34 -0.76 -12.11 13.00
N GLU A 35 -0.30 -11.17 13.81
CA GLU A 35 1.08 -11.15 14.24
C GLU A 35 1.29 -12.40 15.11
N PRO A 36 2.39 -13.16 14.92
CA PRO A 36 2.75 -14.18 15.88
C PRO A 36 2.93 -13.48 17.23
N ASP A 37 2.24 -13.98 18.25
CA ASP A 37 2.34 -13.45 19.60
C ASP A 37 3.81 -13.40 20.02
N SER A 38 4.31 -12.21 20.34
CA SER A 38 5.72 -12.02 20.70
C SER A 38 6.04 -12.56 22.10
N TYR A 39 5.02 -12.98 22.86
CA TYR A 39 5.17 -13.47 24.24
C TYR A 39 4.83 -14.96 24.42
N SER A 40 4.38 -15.67 23.38
CA SER A 40 3.98 -17.08 23.50
C SER A 40 5.13 -18.02 23.90
N GLU A 41 6.39 -17.61 23.70
CA GLU A 41 7.57 -18.37 24.12
C GLU A 41 8.00 -18.05 25.56
N ASN A 42 7.45 -17.00 26.18
CA ASN A 42 7.86 -16.49 27.50
C ASN A 42 6.83 -16.78 28.61
N ASP A 43 5.72 -17.45 28.28
CA ASP A 43 4.65 -17.79 29.22
C ASP A 43 5.10 -18.74 30.34
N GLU A 44 6.14 -19.53 30.08
CA GLU A 44 6.68 -20.52 31.04
C GLU A 44 7.88 -20.01 31.85
N GLU A 45 8.33 -18.77 31.64
CA GLU A 45 9.49 -18.22 32.35
C GLU A 45 9.10 -17.74 33.77
N PRO A 46 9.61 -18.37 34.85
CA PRO A 46 9.28 -17.97 36.21
C PRO A 46 9.93 -16.62 36.56
N ARG A 47 9.18 -15.74 37.25
CA ARG A 47 9.64 -14.41 37.69
C ARG A 47 10.72 -14.47 38.76
#